data_AF-A0AAJ6TED8-F1
#
_entry.id   AF-A0AAJ6TED8-F1
#
_cell.length_a   1.000
_cell.length_b   1.000
_cell.length_c   1.000
_cell.angle_alpha   90.00
_cell.angle_beta   90.00
_cell.angle_gamma   90.00
#
_symmetry.space_group_name_H-M   'P 1'
#
loop_
_entity.id
_entity.type
_entity.pdbx_description
1 polymer ?
#
loop_
_entity_poly.entity_id
_entity_poly.type
_entity_poly.pdbx_seq_one_letter_code
_entity_poly.pdbx_strand_id
1 'polypeptide(L)'
;MPSYIGNWVNLTKLILIGNNFEGTLPAETFSLPKLQRLLVSDVSNPGISFPKREVIPESLIYLVLRNCKINGSIPEYIGKWPELSYLDLSFNNLSGGVPESFQKLNKLFLTSNELTKLPSWITKKPKPSSYPKADLSYNNFNVKCTNEKCSGLASVNILPTRSFIDNMKTEKCYRKHNSLFINCGGEELNVGKDHYHNDTSTSSFNLSPSDDWAYSFSGDYLWATVNASTFVRNSTCKDCSPETKIDNDFRLAPISLMYYGLCLHKGKYIVTLHFSETLYSKGEDHSITGKRVFDVYIQGRLVKKDLNIKEIPELQNEVRKLKFPAKINEGSLEIKLLWAGKGSLYNPPGINGPLIEAISVTRAFYVSEVSRKLHRWEIALITIGCLLFLMLLLAFSLRMGWIGGRKLRSGH
;
A
#
# COMPACT_ATOMS: atom_id res chain seq x y z
N MET A 1 -22.21 -15.99 -12.92
CA MET A 1 -23.10 -16.64 -11.92
C MET A 1 -24.45 -16.93 -12.60
N PRO A 2 -25.10 -18.07 -12.38
CA PRO A 2 -26.33 -18.42 -13.10
C PRO A 2 -27.56 -17.59 -12.68
N SER A 3 -28.51 -17.39 -13.61
CA SER A 3 -29.74 -16.61 -13.38
C SER A 3 -30.72 -17.23 -12.39
N TYR A 4 -30.64 -18.55 -12.14
CA TYR A 4 -31.50 -19.22 -11.15
C TYR A 4 -31.31 -18.71 -9.71
N ILE A 5 -30.30 -17.88 -9.44
CA ILE A 5 -30.17 -17.17 -8.17
C ILE A 5 -31.43 -16.35 -7.85
N GLY A 6 -32.19 -15.90 -8.85
CA GLY A 6 -33.49 -15.25 -8.66
C GLY A 6 -34.51 -16.09 -7.89
N ASN A 7 -34.34 -17.42 -7.83
CA ASN A 7 -35.20 -18.31 -7.05
C ASN A 7 -34.87 -18.31 -5.55
N TRP A 8 -33.75 -17.70 -5.14
CA TRP A 8 -33.32 -17.66 -3.73
C TRP A 8 -34.01 -16.52 -2.97
N VAL A 9 -35.35 -16.54 -2.98
CA VAL A 9 -36.20 -15.45 -2.46
C VAL A 9 -36.02 -15.14 -0.97
N ASN A 10 -35.39 -16.05 -0.21
CA ASN A 10 -35.06 -15.87 1.20
C ASN A 10 -33.63 -15.38 1.45
N LEU A 11 -32.82 -15.19 0.40
CA LEU A 11 -31.44 -14.73 0.51
C LEU A 11 -31.40 -13.28 1.01
N THR A 12 -30.77 -13.05 2.16
CA THR A 12 -30.62 -11.71 2.74
C THR A 12 -29.23 -11.11 2.53
N LYS A 13 -28.21 -11.96 2.38
CA LYS A 13 -26.81 -11.54 2.23
C LYS A 13 -26.14 -12.43 1.19
N LEU A 14 -25.52 -11.81 0.19
CA LEU A 14 -24.66 -12.46 -0.79
C LEU A 14 -23.27 -11.81 -0.74
N ILE A 15 -22.26 -12.60 -0.38
CA ILE A 15 -20.89 -12.11 -0.16
C ILE A 15 -19.94 -12.94 -1.02
N LEU A 16 -19.38 -12.28 -2.03
CA LEU A 16 -18.52 -12.80 -3.07
C LEU A 16 -17.24 -11.96 -3.18
N ILE A 17 -16.66 -11.56 -2.03
CA ILE A 17 -15.43 -10.75 -1.98
C ILE A 17 -14.17 -11.62 -1.89
N GLY A 18 -13.04 -11.12 -2.38
CA GLY A 18 -11.75 -11.79 -2.30
C GLY A 18 -11.61 -13.03 -3.17
N ASN A 19 -12.47 -13.18 -4.18
CA ASN A 19 -12.46 -14.29 -5.12
C ASN A 19 -12.02 -13.78 -6.50
N ASN A 20 -11.22 -14.53 -7.24
CA ASN A 20 -10.96 -14.23 -8.66
C ASN A 20 -12.16 -14.70 -9.52
N PHE A 21 -13.36 -14.22 -9.19
CA PHE A 21 -14.59 -14.68 -9.80
C PHE A 21 -14.65 -14.31 -11.29
N GLU A 22 -14.94 -15.28 -12.14
CA GLU A 22 -15.18 -15.10 -13.57
C GLU A 22 -16.68 -15.07 -13.89
N GLY A 23 -17.04 -14.24 -14.87
CA GLY A 23 -18.42 -14.06 -15.34
C GLY A 23 -19.11 -12.83 -14.76
N THR A 24 -20.40 -12.70 -15.09
CA THR A 24 -21.23 -11.54 -14.72
C THR A 24 -22.10 -11.83 -13.50
N LEU A 25 -22.62 -10.75 -12.91
CA LEU A 25 -23.73 -10.80 -11.98
C LEU A 25 -25.05 -10.75 -12.78
N PRO A 26 -25.90 -11.80 -12.73
CA PRO A 26 -27.19 -11.82 -13.40
C PRO A 26 -28.11 -10.74 -12.81
N ALA A 27 -28.92 -10.10 -13.66
CA ALA A 27 -29.79 -8.99 -13.27
C ALA A 27 -30.76 -9.38 -12.15
N GLU A 28 -31.19 -10.64 -12.13
CA GLU A 28 -32.04 -11.28 -11.12
C GLU A 28 -31.48 -11.14 -9.70
N THR A 29 -30.16 -10.99 -9.54
CA THR A 29 -29.54 -10.77 -8.21
C THR A 29 -30.05 -9.48 -7.57
N PHE A 30 -30.27 -8.44 -8.37
CA PHE A 30 -30.77 -7.14 -7.90
C PHE A 30 -32.29 -7.15 -7.66
N SER A 31 -33.00 -8.16 -8.16
CA SER A 31 -34.45 -8.33 -8.01
C SER A 31 -34.83 -9.22 -6.82
N LEU A 32 -33.87 -9.70 -6.03
CA LEU A 32 -34.14 -10.56 -4.90
C LEU A 32 -34.88 -9.80 -3.79
N PRO A 33 -36.08 -10.25 -3.36
CA PRO A 33 -36.99 -9.44 -2.55
C PRO A 33 -36.48 -9.18 -1.14
N LYS A 34 -35.63 -10.06 -0.59
CA LYS A 34 -35.08 -9.95 0.77
C LYS A 34 -33.59 -9.60 0.81
N LEU A 35 -32.94 -9.39 -0.33
CA LEU A 35 -31.50 -9.18 -0.38
C LEU A 35 -31.14 -7.79 0.17
N GLN A 36 -30.48 -7.77 1.31
CA GLN A 36 -30.07 -6.55 2.01
C GLN A 36 -28.60 -6.19 1.79
N ARG A 37 -27.76 -7.20 1.55
CA ARG A 37 -26.32 -6.99 1.38
C ARG A 37 -25.81 -7.76 0.16
N LEU A 38 -25.29 -7.03 -0.82
CA LEU A 38 -24.62 -7.58 -1.99
C LEU A 38 -23.19 -7.06 -2.02
N LEU A 39 -22.24 -7.94 -1.73
CA LEU A 39 -20.82 -7.60 -1.67
C LEU A 39 -20.07 -8.45 -2.69
N VAL A 40 -19.43 -7.82 -3.67
CA VAL A 40 -18.66 -8.47 -4.72
C VAL A 40 -17.35 -7.72 -4.90
N SER A 41 -16.23 -8.45 -5.03
CA SER A 41 -14.96 -7.85 -5.41
C SER A 41 -14.11 -8.75 -6.30
N ASP A 42 -13.12 -8.14 -6.96
CA ASP A 42 -12.08 -8.80 -7.77
C ASP A 42 -12.63 -9.68 -8.90
N VAL A 43 -13.60 -9.15 -9.65
CA VAL A 43 -14.11 -9.83 -10.83
C VAL A 43 -13.12 -9.67 -11.98
N SER A 44 -12.76 -10.79 -12.61
CA SER A 44 -11.80 -10.81 -13.71
C SER A 44 -12.48 -10.44 -15.04
N ASN A 45 -13.11 -11.36 -15.77
CA ASN A 45 -13.72 -11.08 -17.07
C ASN A 45 -15.16 -11.62 -17.14
N PRO A 46 -16.11 -10.93 -17.81
CA PRO A 46 -15.97 -9.65 -18.52
C PRO A 46 -16.09 -8.40 -17.63
N GLY A 47 -16.32 -8.58 -16.32
CA GLY A 47 -16.66 -7.50 -15.39
C GLY A 47 -18.16 -7.46 -15.07
N ILE A 48 -18.59 -6.43 -14.33
CA ILE A 48 -19.99 -6.21 -13.96
C ILE A 48 -20.55 -4.97 -14.67
N SER A 49 -21.83 -5.00 -15.01
CA SER A 49 -22.60 -3.84 -15.45
C SER A 49 -23.69 -3.52 -14.44
N PHE A 50 -24.09 -2.24 -14.36
CA PHE A 50 -25.24 -1.86 -13.56
C PHE A 50 -26.52 -2.50 -14.10
N PRO A 51 -27.50 -2.83 -13.22
CA PRO A 51 -28.78 -3.35 -13.68
C PRO A 51 -29.54 -2.26 -14.45
N LYS A 52 -30.48 -2.66 -15.32
CA LYS A 52 -31.31 -1.71 -16.07
C LYS A 52 -32.17 -0.86 -15.12
N ARG A 53 -32.63 0.31 -15.58
CA ARG A 53 -33.37 1.29 -14.77
C ARG A 53 -34.64 0.71 -14.15
N GLU A 54 -35.27 -0.24 -14.82
CA GLU A 54 -36.53 -0.88 -14.39
C GLU A 54 -36.33 -1.81 -13.18
N VAL A 55 -35.09 -2.20 -12.89
CA VAL A 55 -34.75 -3.03 -11.73
C VAL A 55 -34.56 -2.12 -10.51
N ILE A 56 -35.47 -2.24 -9.55
CA ILE A 56 -35.46 -1.48 -8.30
C ILE A 56 -35.33 -2.47 -7.14
N PRO A 57 -34.13 -2.61 -6.53
CA PRO A 57 -33.94 -3.42 -5.35
C PRO A 57 -34.66 -2.78 -4.15
N GLU A 58 -35.77 -3.38 -3.72
CA GLU A 58 -36.59 -2.83 -2.64
C GLU A 58 -35.96 -2.98 -1.25
N SER A 59 -35.14 -4.02 -1.04
CA SER A 59 -34.55 -4.33 0.27
C SER A 59 -33.05 -4.05 0.38
N LEU A 60 -32.38 -3.63 -0.71
CA LEU A 60 -30.92 -3.58 -0.75
C LEU A 60 -30.37 -2.36 -0.02
N ILE A 61 -29.67 -2.60 1.10
CA ILE A 61 -29.11 -1.57 1.97
C ILE A 61 -27.62 -1.33 1.68
N TYR A 62 -26.87 -2.41 1.44
CA TYR A 62 -25.43 -2.37 1.18
C TYR A 62 -25.11 -2.93 -0.20
N LEU A 63 -24.56 -2.08 -1.07
CA LEU A 63 -23.99 -2.49 -2.35
C LEU A 63 -22.48 -2.22 -2.35
N VAL A 64 -21.69 -3.27 -2.49
CA VAL A 64 -20.23 -3.20 -2.64
C VAL A 64 -19.85 -3.92 -3.92
N LEU A 65 -19.33 -3.19 -4.91
CA LEU A 65 -18.83 -3.71 -6.17
C LEU A 65 -17.41 -3.16 -6.41
N ARG A 66 -16.43 -3.69 -5.67
CA ARG A 66 -15.05 -3.19 -5.69
C ARG A 66 -14.22 -3.92 -6.73
N ASN A 67 -13.44 -3.22 -7.54
CA ASN A 67 -12.55 -3.88 -8.50
C ASN A 67 -13.30 -4.90 -9.38
N CYS A 68 -14.46 -4.49 -9.90
CA CYS A 68 -15.33 -5.31 -10.74
C CYS A 68 -15.28 -4.93 -12.23
N LYS A 69 -14.28 -4.12 -12.62
CA LYS A 69 -14.09 -3.58 -13.98
C LYS A 69 -15.33 -2.87 -14.55
N ILE A 70 -16.13 -2.26 -13.68
CA ILE A 70 -17.31 -1.50 -14.12
C ILE A 70 -16.82 -0.25 -14.84
N ASN A 71 -17.41 0.07 -16.00
CA ASN A 71 -17.04 1.24 -16.80
C ASN A 71 -18.26 2.10 -17.14
N GLY A 72 -18.01 3.25 -17.78
CA GLY A 72 -19.04 4.22 -18.13
C GLY A 72 -19.49 5.09 -16.96
N SER A 73 -20.59 5.82 -17.13
CA SER A 73 -21.13 6.72 -16.11
C SER A 73 -21.93 5.97 -15.05
N ILE A 74 -21.88 6.46 -13.81
CA ILE A 74 -22.73 5.95 -12.72
C ILE A 74 -24.18 6.39 -12.96
N PRO A 75 -25.16 5.47 -13.06
CA PRO A 75 -26.54 5.84 -13.30
C PRO A 75 -27.23 6.51 -12.10
N GLU A 76 -27.94 7.61 -12.37
CA GLU A 76 -28.66 8.42 -11.36
C GLU A 76 -29.73 7.62 -10.59
N TYR A 77 -30.30 6.57 -11.18
CA TYR A 77 -31.36 5.78 -10.51
C TYR A 77 -30.85 4.92 -9.36
N ILE A 78 -29.56 4.61 -9.29
CA ILE A 78 -28.99 3.84 -8.17
C ILE A 78 -29.16 4.64 -6.86
N GLY A 79 -28.99 5.96 -6.93
CA GLY A 79 -29.21 6.85 -5.79
C GLY A 79 -30.68 7.02 -5.43
N LYS A 80 -31.60 6.43 -6.18
CA LYS A 80 -33.05 6.46 -5.94
C LYS A 80 -33.59 5.15 -5.36
N TRP A 81 -32.76 4.11 -5.23
CA TRP A 81 -33.19 2.87 -4.60
C TRP A 81 -33.65 3.11 -3.14
N PRO A 82 -34.79 2.56 -2.72
CA PRO A 82 -35.47 2.99 -1.49
C PRO A 82 -34.59 2.88 -0.24
N GLU A 83 -33.99 1.70 -0.05
CA GLU A 83 -33.26 1.34 1.17
C GLU A 83 -31.74 1.50 1.08
N LEU A 84 -31.21 1.87 -0.10
CA LEU A 84 -29.76 1.94 -0.32
C LEU A 84 -29.15 3.02 0.57
N SER A 85 -28.24 2.61 1.44
CA SER A 85 -27.59 3.47 2.44
C SER A 85 -26.06 3.47 2.32
N TYR A 86 -25.49 2.33 1.90
CA TYR A 86 -24.05 2.15 1.72
C TYR A 86 -23.77 1.76 0.26
N LEU A 87 -22.97 2.58 -0.43
CA LEU A 87 -22.52 2.31 -1.78
C LEU A 87 -21.00 2.38 -1.88
N ASP A 88 -20.39 1.31 -2.37
CA ASP A 88 -18.96 1.27 -2.67
C ASP A 88 -18.70 0.72 -4.06
N LEU A 89 -18.18 1.58 -4.93
CA LEU A 89 -17.80 1.29 -6.31
C LEU A 89 -16.31 1.59 -6.53
N SER A 90 -15.49 1.48 -5.48
CA SER A 90 -14.07 1.80 -5.54
C SER A 90 -13.31 0.87 -6.49
N PHE A 91 -12.22 1.37 -7.08
CA PHE A 91 -11.32 0.63 -7.96
C PHE A 91 -11.98 0.12 -9.24
N ASN A 92 -12.87 0.89 -9.86
CA ASN A 92 -13.44 0.59 -11.17
C ASN A 92 -12.94 1.58 -12.24
N ASN A 93 -13.51 1.51 -13.44
CA ASN A 93 -13.24 2.39 -14.57
C ASN A 93 -14.42 3.35 -14.81
N LEU A 94 -15.08 3.80 -13.74
CA LEU A 94 -16.23 4.69 -13.83
C LEU A 94 -15.79 6.10 -14.25
N SER A 95 -16.52 6.69 -15.19
CA SER A 95 -16.26 8.01 -15.75
C SER A 95 -17.45 8.95 -15.57
N GLY A 96 -17.32 10.21 -15.99
CA GLY A 96 -18.37 11.21 -15.86
C GLY A 96 -18.45 11.81 -14.44
N GLY A 97 -19.66 12.18 -14.02
CA GLY A 97 -19.90 12.85 -12.75
C GLY A 97 -20.43 11.93 -11.65
N VAL A 98 -20.24 12.35 -10.39
CA VAL A 98 -20.95 11.75 -9.26
C VAL A 98 -22.43 12.17 -9.32
N PRO A 99 -23.40 11.24 -9.27
CA PRO A 99 -24.83 11.55 -9.23
C PRO A 99 -25.25 12.46 -8.07
N GLU A 100 -26.20 13.36 -8.30
CA GLU A 100 -26.75 14.25 -7.24
C GLU A 100 -27.56 13.43 -6.22
N SER A 101 -28.28 12.42 -6.69
CA SER A 101 -29.08 11.49 -5.88
C SER A 101 -28.28 10.75 -4.80
N PHE A 102 -26.96 10.70 -4.89
CA PHE A 102 -26.10 10.10 -3.86
C PHE A 102 -26.00 10.92 -2.58
N GLN A 103 -26.55 12.15 -2.56
CA GLN A 103 -26.64 12.99 -1.36
C GLN A 103 -27.32 12.27 -0.18
N LYS A 104 -28.28 11.37 -0.45
CA LYS A 104 -29.06 10.69 0.59
C LYS A 104 -28.36 9.50 1.25
N LEU A 105 -27.23 9.05 0.69
CA LEU A 105 -26.50 7.90 1.21
C LEU A 105 -25.85 8.25 2.55
N ASN A 106 -25.67 7.25 3.41
CA ASN A 106 -24.89 7.43 4.64
C ASN A 106 -23.39 7.25 4.37
N LYS A 107 -23.03 6.35 3.45
CA LYS A 107 -21.63 6.07 3.09
C LYS A 107 -21.48 5.88 1.58
N LEU A 108 -20.47 6.53 1.00
CA LEU A 108 -20.20 6.52 -0.43
C LEU A 108 -18.69 6.40 -0.72
N PHE A 109 -18.26 5.31 -1.36
CA PHE A 109 -16.85 5.12 -1.72
C PHE A 109 -16.73 4.96 -3.24
N LEU A 110 -16.03 5.91 -3.88
CA LEU A 110 -15.79 5.98 -5.32
C LEU A 110 -14.29 6.12 -5.64
N THR A 111 -13.43 5.79 -4.68
CA THR A 111 -11.98 5.94 -4.78
C THR A 111 -11.40 5.18 -5.97
N SER A 112 -10.38 5.73 -6.61
CA SER A 112 -9.69 5.09 -7.76
C SER A 112 -10.64 4.75 -8.91
N ASN A 113 -11.31 5.78 -9.44
CA ASN A 113 -12.06 5.73 -10.69
C ASN A 113 -11.50 6.80 -11.66
N GLU A 114 -12.28 7.17 -12.68
CA GLU A 114 -11.96 8.17 -13.71
C GLU A 114 -12.97 9.33 -13.69
N LEU A 115 -13.63 9.58 -12.56
CA LEU A 115 -14.67 10.60 -12.41
C LEU A 115 -14.09 12.02 -12.53
N THR A 116 -14.82 12.93 -13.16
CA THR A 116 -14.34 14.28 -13.50
C THR A 116 -15.19 15.41 -12.91
N LYS A 117 -16.44 15.14 -12.52
CA LYS A 117 -17.37 16.16 -12.02
C LYS A 117 -17.88 15.84 -10.61
N LEU A 118 -17.70 16.79 -9.71
CA LEU A 118 -18.28 16.76 -8.37
C LEU A 118 -19.77 17.19 -8.41
N PRO A 119 -20.61 16.65 -7.53
CA PRO A 119 -22.01 17.03 -7.41
C PRO A 119 -22.19 18.33 -6.62
N SER A 120 -23.37 18.93 -6.74
CA SER A 120 -23.73 20.21 -6.14
C SER A 120 -23.69 20.18 -4.62
N TRP A 121 -24.02 19.04 -4.00
CA TRP A 121 -23.97 18.85 -2.55
C TRP A 121 -22.54 18.85 -1.97
N ILE A 122 -21.50 18.68 -2.81
CA ILE A 122 -20.09 18.90 -2.43
C ILE A 122 -19.67 20.34 -2.70
N THR A 123 -20.08 20.90 -3.84
CA THR A 123 -19.56 22.19 -4.33
C THR A 123 -20.27 23.41 -3.76
N LYS A 124 -21.52 23.27 -3.30
CA LYS A 124 -22.32 24.35 -2.69
C LYS A 124 -22.41 24.11 -1.18
N LYS A 125 -21.66 24.92 -0.42
CA LYS A 125 -21.50 24.92 1.06
C LYS A 125 -22.40 23.93 1.83
N PRO A 126 -21.83 22.84 2.36
CA PRO A 126 -22.58 21.79 3.04
C PRO A 126 -23.11 22.22 4.42
N LYS A 127 -24.34 21.82 4.79
CA LYS A 127 -24.68 21.50 6.18
C LYS A 127 -24.02 20.15 6.57
N PRO A 128 -22.93 20.12 7.37
CA PRO A 128 -22.04 18.95 7.48
C PRO A 128 -22.69 17.66 8.00
N SER A 129 -23.75 17.76 8.80
CA SER A 129 -24.43 16.61 9.42
C SER A 129 -25.42 15.87 8.49
N SER A 130 -25.61 16.33 7.24
CA SER A 130 -26.63 15.80 6.31
C SER A 130 -26.07 15.05 5.11
N TYR A 131 -24.75 14.89 4.99
CA TYR A 131 -24.10 14.27 3.82
C TYR A 131 -23.43 12.95 4.15
N PRO A 132 -23.25 12.07 3.14
CA PRO A 132 -22.54 10.82 3.31
C PRO A 132 -21.13 11.04 3.87
N LYS A 133 -20.66 10.08 4.67
CA LYS A 133 -19.22 9.81 4.78
C LYS A 133 -18.76 9.31 3.41
N ALA A 134 -18.01 10.12 2.69
CA ALA A 134 -17.62 9.83 1.32
C ALA A 134 -16.11 9.82 1.10
N ASP A 135 -15.65 8.94 0.21
CA ASP A 135 -14.28 8.96 -0.30
C ASP A 135 -14.30 8.89 -1.83
N LEU A 136 -13.82 9.97 -2.43
CA LEU A 136 -13.77 10.22 -3.87
C LEU A 136 -12.33 10.39 -4.34
N SER A 137 -11.35 10.02 -3.51
CA SER A 137 -9.93 10.16 -3.82
C SER A 137 -9.52 9.40 -5.08
N TYR A 138 -8.40 9.80 -5.67
CA TYR A 138 -7.78 9.19 -6.84
C TYR A 138 -8.68 9.13 -8.08
N ASN A 139 -9.45 10.21 -8.28
CA ASN A 139 -10.25 10.50 -9.46
C ASN A 139 -9.65 11.69 -10.26
N ASN A 140 -10.25 12.02 -11.41
CA ASN A 140 -9.82 13.08 -12.33
C ASN A 140 -10.52 14.42 -12.07
N PHE A 141 -10.84 14.74 -10.81
CA PHE A 141 -11.49 16.00 -10.47
C PHE A 141 -10.53 17.18 -10.64
N ASN A 142 -10.98 18.22 -11.32
CA ASN A 142 -10.25 19.48 -11.41
C ASN A 142 -10.58 20.36 -10.19
N VAL A 143 -9.98 20.04 -9.05
CA VAL A 143 -10.17 20.77 -7.79
C VAL A 143 -8.94 21.63 -7.52
N LYS A 144 -9.11 22.95 -7.47
CA LYS A 144 -8.09 23.87 -6.97
C LYS A 144 -8.08 23.85 -5.45
N CYS A 145 -7.42 22.85 -4.87
CA CYS A 145 -7.25 22.74 -3.43
C CYS A 145 -6.20 23.75 -2.94
N THR A 146 -6.64 24.84 -2.29
CA THR A 146 -5.78 25.56 -1.34
C THR A 146 -5.87 24.86 0.02
N ASN A 147 -4.83 24.95 0.86
CA ASN A 147 -4.71 24.22 2.14
C ASN A 147 -5.94 24.32 3.07
N GLU A 148 -6.80 25.34 2.90
CA GLU A 148 -8.03 25.55 3.67
C GLU A 148 -9.33 25.13 2.95
N LYS A 149 -9.32 24.90 1.63
CA LYS A 149 -10.54 24.67 0.83
C LYS A 149 -10.88 23.20 0.59
N CYS A 150 -9.89 22.30 0.64
CA CYS A 150 -10.14 20.85 0.51
C CYS A 150 -10.22 20.11 1.86
N SER A 151 -9.85 20.80 2.94
CA SER A 151 -10.04 20.39 4.34
C SER A 151 -11.45 20.74 4.88
N GLY A 152 -12.31 21.37 4.07
CA GLY A 152 -13.61 21.92 4.48
C GLY A 152 -14.82 20.98 4.42
N LEU A 153 -14.65 19.70 4.09
CA LEU A 153 -15.72 18.69 4.18
C LEU A 153 -15.23 17.56 5.08
N ALA A 154 -15.41 17.70 6.40
CA ALA A 154 -14.94 16.71 7.38
C ALA A 154 -15.40 15.26 7.09
N SER A 155 -16.49 15.08 6.33
CA SER A 155 -17.02 13.78 5.94
C SER A 155 -16.66 13.32 4.52
N VAL A 156 -16.08 14.17 3.66
CA VAL A 156 -15.82 13.87 2.24
C VAL A 156 -14.34 13.98 1.91
N ASN A 157 -13.69 12.84 1.68
CA ASN A 157 -12.33 12.80 1.16
C ASN A 157 -12.34 12.96 -0.37
N ILE A 158 -11.65 13.96 -0.90
CA ILE A 158 -11.48 14.16 -2.36
C ILE A 158 -10.01 13.99 -2.75
N LEU A 159 -9.10 14.08 -1.77
CA LEU A 159 -7.67 14.09 -1.99
C LEU A 159 -7.03 12.72 -1.70
N PRO A 160 -5.93 12.40 -2.40
CA PRO A 160 -5.38 13.14 -3.53
C PRO A 160 -6.23 12.91 -4.80
N THR A 161 -6.36 13.89 -5.68
CA THR A 161 -6.80 13.62 -7.07
C THR A 161 -5.63 13.00 -7.85
N ARG A 162 -5.89 12.40 -9.02
CA ARG A 162 -4.81 11.86 -9.86
C ARG A 162 -3.79 12.96 -10.25
N SER A 163 -4.28 14.14 -10.60
CA SER A 163 -3.43 15.29 -10.94
C SER A 163 -2.73 15.91 -9.73
N PHE A 164 -3.25 15.76 -8.51
CA PHE A 164 -2.65 16.36 -7.32
C PHE A 164 -1.22 15.86 -7.09
N ILE A 165 -1.01 14.55 -7.23
CA ILE A 165 0.32 13.95 -7.07
C ILE A 165 1.27 14.43 -8.18
N ASP A 166 0.80 14.54 -9.42
CA ASP A 166 1.59 15.06 -10.53
C ASP A 166 1.98 16.54 -10.34
N ASN A 167 1.07 17.37 -9.83
CA ASN A 167 1.35 18.77 -9.52
C ASN A 167 2.41 18.90 -8.42
N MET A 168 2.35 18.04 -7.40
CA MET A 168 3.37 18.02 -6.34
C MET A 168 4.78 17.70 -6.86
N LYS A 169 4.90 16.87 -7.91
CA LYS A 169 6.20 16.55 -8.55
C LYS A 169 6.86 17.78 -9.18
N THR A 170 6.06 18.70 -9.71
CA THR A 170 6.51 19.76 -10.62
C THR A 170 6.60 21.13 -9.95
N GLU A 171 5.67 21.47 -9.07
CA GLU A 171 5.51 22.84 -8.55
C GLU A 171 6.17 23.06 -7.17
N LYS A 172 6.36 22.01 -6.36
CA LYS A 172 6.78 22.15 -4.96
C LYS A 172 8.15 21.57 -4.59
N CYS A 173 8.85 20.94 -5.53
CA CYS A 173 10.10 20.26 -5.24
C CYS A 173 11.34 21.18 -5.32
N TYR A 174 11.49 22.07 -4.33
CA TYR A 174 12.65 22.96 -4.21
C TYR A 174 13.93 22.21 -3.80
N ARG A 175 13.79 21.12 -3.03
CA ARG A 175 14.90 20.27 -2.59
C ARG A 175 14.58 18.83 -2.89
N LYS A 176 15.55 18.11 -3.46
CA LYS A 176 15.41 16.69 -3.75
C LYS A 176 16.14 15.84 -2.73
N HIS A 177 15.56 14.69 -2.41
CA HIS A 177 16.08 13.78 -1.39
C HIS A 177 16.52 12.44 -2.01
N ASN A 178 17.44 11.76 -1.32
CA ASN A 178 17.96 10.45 -1.74
C ASN A 178 17.39 9.30 -0.93
N SER A 179 16.58 9.62 0.07
CA SER A 179 15.96 8.67 0.97
C SER A 179 14.70 9.27 1.57
N LEU A 180 13.84 8.40 2.08
CA LEU A 180 12.62 8.74 2.79
C LEU A 180 12.35 7.65 3.83
N PHE A 181 12.05 8.02 5.07
CA PHE A 181 11.77 7.10 6.15
C PHE A 181 10.51 7.56 6.89
N ILE A 182 9.53 6.68 7.05
CA ILE A 182 8.21 7.01 7.62
C ILE A 182 7.91 5.99 8.72
N ASN A 183 7.67 6.47 9.95
CA ASN A 183 7.17 5.64 11.06
C ASN A 183 5.64 5.58 10.97
N CYS A 184 5.11 4.56 10.30
CA CYS A 184 3.70 4.49 9.91
C CYS A 184 2.81 4.32 11.14
N GLY A 185 1.93 5.28 11.40
CA GLY A 185 1.08 5.28 12.59
C GLY A 185 1.77 5.74 13.89
N GLY A 186 3.04 6.16 13.82
CA GLY A 186 3.84 6.51 14.99
C GLY A 186 4.43 7.92 14.93
N GLU A 187 5.06 8.34 16.03
CA GLU A 187 5.72 9.64 16.13
C GLU A 187 7.09 9.65 15.43
N GLU A 188 7.64 10.84 15.24
CA GLU A 188 8.97 11.04 14.67
C GLU A 188 10.03 10.43 15.60
N LEU A 189 11.00 9.72 15.03
CA LEU A 189 12.10 9.14 15.80
C LEU A 189 13.36 8.89 14.96
N ASN A 190 14.50 8.73 15.64
CA ASN A 190 15.77 8.38 15.02
C ASN A 190 16.10 6.91 15.29
N VAL A 191 16.43 6.16 14.25
CA VAL A 191 16.92 4.77 14.36
C VAL A 191 18.30 4.70 13.73
N GLY A 192 19.33 4.56 14.58
CA GLY A 192 20.71 4.69 14.16
C GLY A 192 20.97 6.06 13.50
N LYS A 193 21.25 6.05 12.19
CA LYS A 193 21.49 7.25 11.38
C LYS A 193 20.26 7.74 10.60
N ASP A 194 19.21 6.95 10.58
CA ASP A 194 18.04 7.19 9.75
C ASP A 194 16.96 7.92 10.58
N HIS A 195 16.41 8.98 9.99
CA HIS A 195 15.42 9.84 10.61
C HIS A 195 14.03 9.52 10.07
N TYR A 196 13.16 8.91 10.89
CA TYR A 196 11.81 8.51 10.52
C TYR A 196 10.81 9.63 10.82
N HIS A 197 10.10 10.08 9.79
CA HIS A 197 9.09 11.13 9.91
C HIS A 197 7.82 10.58 10.56
N ASN A 198 7.10 11.41 11.32
CA ASN A 198 5.87 11.01 11.99
C ASN A 198 4.73 10.67 11.02
N ASP A 199 3.82 9.79 11.42
CA ASP A 199 2.61 9.49 10.68
C ASP A 199 1.44 9.28 11.66
N THR A 200 1.13 10.32 12.44
CA THR A 200 0.13 10.26 13.52
C THR A 200 -1.25 10.78 13.12
N SER A 201 -1.37 11.38 11.94
CA SER A 201 -2.63 11.97 11.46
C SER A 201 -3.73 10.90 11.33
N THR A 202 -4.95 11.27 11.69
CA THR A 202 -6.13 10.39 11.56
C THR A 202 -6.97 10.73 10.33
N SER A 203 -6.57 11.75 9.57
CA SER A 203 -7.22 12.16 8.33
C SER A 203 -7.02 11.10 7.24
N SER A 204 -8.01 10.95 6.36
CA SER A 204 -7.95 10.02 5.22
C SER A 204 -6.91 10.39 4.17
N PHE A 205 -6.45 11.63 4.17
CA PHE A 205 -5.30 12.11 3.41
C PHE A 205 -4.48 13.06 4.28
N ASN A 206 -3.16 12.93 4.22
CA ASN A 206 -2.24 13.81 4.92
C ASN A 206 -1.01 14.07 4.04
N LEU A 207 -0.65 15.34 3.91
CA LEU A 207 0.61 15.79 3.32
C LEU A 207 1.57 16.11 4.46
N SER A 208 2.82 15.67 4.36
CA SER A 208 3.82 15.96 5.38
C SER A 208 4.07 17.47 5.50
N PRO A 209 4.45 17.97 6.68
CA PRO A 209 4.78 19.40 6.84
C PRO A 209 5.92 19.88 5.93
N SER A 210 6.80 18.96 5.53
CA SER A 210 7.93 19.19 4.62
C SER A 210 7.57 19.05 3.13
N ASP A 211 6.30 18.76 2.79
CA ASP A 211 5.82 18.51 1.42
C ASP A 211 6.62 17.41 0.66
N ASP A 212 7.33 16.54 1.38
CA ASP A 212 8.25 15.53 0.85
C ASP A 212 7.66 14.10 0.84
N TRP A 213 6.53 13.89 1.52
CA TRP A 213 5.76 12.67 1.41
C TRP A 213 4.29 12.92 1.79
N ALA A 214 3.43 11.97 1.42
CA ALA A 214 2.02 12.01 1.78
C ALA A 214 1.48 10.58 1.94
N TYR A 215 0.32 10.45 2.58
CA TYR A 215 -0.44 9.22 2.54
C TYR A 215 -1.93 9.47 2.30
N SER A 216 -2.62 8.45 1.82
CA SER A 216 -4.07 8.38 1.84
C SER A 216 -4.55 6.96 2.18
N PHE A 217 -5.62 6.84 2.95
CA PHE A 217 -6.31 5.58 3.11
C PHE A 217 -7.77 5.69 2.68
N SER A 218 -8.34 4.56 2.24
CA SER A 218 -9.71 4.48 1.78
C SER A 218 -10.52 3.39 2.47
N GLY A 219 -11.83 3.61 2.48
CA GLY A 219 -12.81 2.60 2.84
C GLY A 219 -13.38 2.67 4.23
N ASP A 220 -14.11 1.61 4.58
CA ASP A 220 -14.79 1.44 5.86
C ASP A 220 -14.94 -0.05 6.15
N TYR A 221 -14.95 -0.40 7.44
CA TYR A 221 -15.10 -1.78 7.86
C TYR A 221 -16.56 -2.22 7.77
N LEU A 222 -16.78 -3.34 7.07
CA LEU A 222 -18.14 -3.84 6.79
C LEU A 222 -18.82 -4.46 8.02
N TRP A 223 -18.04 -4.85 9.03
CA TRP A 223 -18.49 -5.62 10.20
C TRP A 223 -18.08 -5.02 11.54
N ALA A 224 -17.28 -3.95 11.55
CA ALA A 224 -16.78 -3.33 12.77
C ALA A 224 -17.02 -1.82 12.73
N THR A 225 -17.51 -1.28 13.84
CA THR A 225 -17.49 0.17 14.08
C THR A 225 -16.18 0.50 14.77
N VAL A 226 -15.31 1.23 14.09
CA VAL A 226 -13.98 1.59 14.60
C VAL A 226 -13.77 3.09 14.52
N ASN A 227 -13.03 3.62 15.49
CA ASN A 227 -12.67 5.03 15.54
C ASN A 227 -11.45 5.29 14.67
N ALA A 228 -11.25 6.54 14.24
CA ALA A 228 -10.10 6.90 13.42
C ALA A 228 -8.76 6.65 14.15
N SER A 229 -8.75 6.71 15.50
CA SER A 229 -7.61 6.33 16.32
C SER A 229 -7.29 4.82 16.27
N THR A 230 -8.22 3.96 15.83
CA THR A 230 -7.93 2.54 15.59
C THR A 230 -7.03 2.33 14.37
N PHE A 231 -6.93 3.34 13.48
CA PHE A 231 -6.09 3.26 12.27
C PHE A 231 -4.62 3.58 12.54
N VAL A 232 -4.31 4.09 13.74
CA VAL A 232 -2.99 4.57 14.13
C VAL A 232 -2.74 4.05 15.53
N ARG A 233 -1.76 3.17 15.67
CA ARG A 233 -1.26 2.79 17.00
C ARG A 233 0.07 3.46 17.22
N ASN A 234 0.09 4.39 18.17
CA ASN A 234 1.31 4.92 18.76
C ASN A 234 1.54 4.22 20.10
N SER A 235 2.56 3.38 20.15
CA SER A 235 2.91 2.63 21.34
C SER A 235 3.57 3.55 22.37
N THR A 236 2.97 3.64 23.56
CA THR A 236 3.58 4.31 24.71
C THR A 236 4.62 3.39 25.35
N CYS A 237 5.65 2.99 24.61
CA CYS A 237 6.75 2.26 25.19
C CYS A 237 7.77 3.25 25.76
N LYS A 238 7.82 3.37 27.09
CA LYS A 238 8.71 4.32 27.78
C LYS A 238 10.18 3.89 27.80
N ASP A 239 10.46 2.58 27.72
CA ASP A 239 11.80 1.99 27.84
C ASP A 239 12.21 1.15 26.61
N CYS A 240 11.53 1.31 25.47
CA CYS A 240 11.90 0.60 24.23
C CYS A 240 13.10 1.25 23.54
N SER A 241 13.92 0.42 22.88
CA SER A 241 14.86 0.94 21.89
C SER A 241 14.08 1.59 20.74
N PRO A 242 14.67 2.56 20.01
CA PRO A 242 14.02 3.16 18.84
C PRO A 242 13.57 2.14 17.79
N GLU A 243 14.35 1.08 17.57
CA GLU A 243 14.00 -0.06 16.70
C GLU A 243 12.74 -0.76 17.21
N THR A 244 12.68 -1.03 18.51
CA THR A 244 11.54 -1.69 19.16
C THR A 244 10.29 -0.81 19.12
N LYS A 245 10.44 0.52 19.10
CA LYS A 245 9.31 1.46 18.95
C LYS A 245 8.68 1.36 17.56
N ILE A 246 9.49 1.31 16.50
CA ILE A 246 9.01 1.11 15.12
C ILE A 246 8.21 -0.19 15.02
N ASP A 247 8.70 -1.28 15.60
CA ASP A 247 8.05 -2.59 15.52
C ASP A 247 6.71 -2.67 16.29
N ASN A 248 6.32 -1.62 17.01
CA ASN A 248 5.07 -1.55 17.78
C ASN A 248 4.06 -0.53 17.23
N ASP A 249 4.53 0.44 16.47
CA ASP A 249 3.73 1.47 15.84
C ASP A 249 3.20 0.95 14.50
N PHE A 250 1.92 1.19 14.21
CA PHE A 250 1.37 0.78 12.91
C PHE A 250 0.27 1.70 12.41
N ARG A 251 0.19 1.78 11.07
CA ARG A 251 -0.97 2.27 10.36
C ARG A 251 -1.79 1.10 9.80
N LEU A 252 -3.09 1.17 10.01
CA LEU A 252 -4.08 0.23 9.51
C LEU A 252 -5.09 0.97 8.61
N ALA A 253 -5.47 0.35 7.49
CA ALA A 253 -6.49 0.88 6.60
C ALA A 253 -7.56 -0.17 6.26
N PRO A 254 -8.84 0.21 6.04
CA PRO A 254 -9.89 -0.75 5.73
C PRO A 254 -9.74 -1.43 4.35
N ILE A 255 -9.48 -0.65 3.29
CA ILE A 255 -9.41 -1.18 1.91
C ILE A 255 -8.07 -0.91 1.26
N SER A 256 -7.61 0.34 1.25
CA SER A 256 -6.32 0.66 0.66
C SER A 256 -5.56 1.65 1.49
N LEU A 257 -4.24 1.53 1.44
CA LEU A 257 -3.31 2.49 1.99
C LEU A 257 -2.30 2.85 0.90
N MET A 258 -2.21 4.14 0.58
CA MET A 258 -1.29 4.68 -0.40
C MET A 258 -0.32 5.62 0.28
N TYR A 259 0.98 5.40 0.06
CA TYR A 259 2.03 6.35 0.41
C TYR A 259 2.69 6.89 -0.84
N TYR A 260 3.05 8.16 -0.76
CA TYR A 260 3.72 8.91 -1.80
C TYR A 260 5.03 9.43 -1.25
N GLY A 261 6.16 9.01 -1.82
CA GLY A 261 7.42 9.73 -1.65
C GLY A 261 7.49 10.81 -2.71
N LEU A 262 7.66 12.06 -2.28
CA LEU A 262 7.72 13.24 -3.16
C LEU A 262 9.16 13.75 -3.22
N CYS A 263 9.47 14.49 -4.28
CA CYS A 263 10.77 15.15 -4.44
C CYS A 263 11.99 14.22 -4.32
N LEU A 264 11.87 12.95 -4.69
CA LEU A 264 13.01 12.03 -4.75
C LEU A 264 13.83 12.30 -6.03
N HIS A 265 15.13 12.03 -5.99
CA HIS A 265 15.92 12.08 -7.21
C HIS A 265 15.51 10.97 -8.20
N LYS A 266 15.72 11.22 -9.50
CA LYS A 266 15.66 10.16 -10.51
C LYS A 266 16.70 9.10 -10.18
N GLY A 267 16.31 7.84 -10.13
CA GLY A 267 17.24 6.78 -9.77
C GLY A 267 16.59 5.44 -9.51
N LYS A 268 17.44 4.47 -9.16
CA LYS A 268 17.03 3.17 -8.63
C LYS A 268 17.04 3.23 -7.11
N TYR A 269 15.99 2.71 -6.50
CA TYR A 269 15.77 2.72 -5.06
C TYR A 269 15.42 1.31 -4.59
N ILE A 270 15.67 1.04 -3.32
CA ILE A 270 15.10 -0.09 -2.60
C ILE A 270 14.03 0.47 -1.66
N VAL A 271 12.79 0.00 -1.84
CA VAL A 271 11.67 0.26 -0.94
C VAL A 271 11.60 -0.90 0.04
N THR A 272 11.81 -0.62 1.31
CA THR A 272 11.69 -1.59 2.40
C THR A 272 10.41 -1.32 3.16
N LEU A 273 9.51 -2.29 3.18
CA LEU A 273 8.25 -2.24 3.92
C LEU A 273 8.38 -3.11 5.16
N HIS A 274 8.01 -2.56 6.31
CA HIS A 274 8.10 -3.22 7.61
C HIS A 274 6.71 -3.61 8.07
N PHE A 275 6.56 -4.85 8.48
CA PHE A 275 5.27 -5.42 8.84
C PHE A 275 5.38 -6.19 10.15
N SER A 276 4.35 -6.16 10.96
CA SER A 276 4.17 -7.20 11.95
C SER A 276 2.69 -7.36 12.27
N GLU A 277 2.23 -8.62 12.24
CA GLU A 277 0.85 -8.90 12.59
C GLU A 277 0.76 -8.84 14.11
N THR A 278 0.27 -7.73 14.66
CA THR A 278 0.10 -7.50 16.11
C THR A 278 -1.34 -7.69 16.58
N LEU A 279 -2.31 -7.72 15.66
CA LEU A 279 -3.74 -7.76 15.97
C LEU A 279 -4.26 -9.20 16.03
N TYR A 280 -3.76 -10.08 15.17
CA TYR A 280 -4.12 -11.51 15.17
C TYR A 280 -3.11 -12.40 15.92
N SER A 281 -2.22 -11.85 16.74
CA SER A 281 -1.05 -12.56 17.30
C SER A 281 -0.90 -12.53 18.83
N LYS A 282 -1.93 -12.15 19.59
CA LYS A 282 -1.86 -12.25 21.06
C LYS A 282 -2.89 -13.22 21.63
N GLY A 283 -2.40 -14.44 21.86
CA GLY A 283 -2.98 -15.46 22.72
C GLY A 283 -2.18 -16.75 22.58
N GLU A 284 -1.79 -17.36 23.70
CA GLU A 284 -1.33 -18.77 23.78
C GLU A 284 -2.42 -19.77 23.34
N ASP A 285 -3.60 -19.25 22.99
CA ASP A 285 -4.67 -20.01 22.37
C ASP A 285 -4.49 -19.98 20.84
N HIS A 286 -4.05 -21.12 20.29
CA HIS A 286 -3.97 -21.39 18.86
C HIS A 286 -5.33 -21.27 18.11
N SER A 287 -6.41 -20.90 18.82
CA SER A 287 -7.75 -20.65 18.28
C SER A 287 -7.85 -19.41 17.38
N ILE A 288 -6.99 -18.40 17.52
CA ILE A 288 -6.99 -17.19 16.66
C ILE A 288 -6.16 -17.43 15.38
N THR A 289 -6.73 -18.22 14.47
CA THR A 289 -6.17 -18.55 13.14
C THR A 289 -6.27 -17.41 12.11
N GLY A 290 -6.61 -16.19 12.55
CA GLY A 290 -6.84 -15.03 11.68
C GLY A 290 -5.66 -14.75 10.73
N LYS A 291 -5.94 -14.55 9.44
CA LYS A 291 -4.97 -14.14 8.41
C LYS A 291 -5.34 -12.77 7.86
N ARG A 292 -4.33 -11.90 7.73
CA ARG A 292 -4.44 -10.63 7.02
C ARG A 292 -3.72 -10.76 5.68
N VAL A 293 -4.46 -10.57 4.58
CA VAL A 293 -3.95 -10.80 3.23
C VAL A 293 -4.23 -9.59 2.35
N PHE A 294 -3.20 -8.97 1.78
CA PHE A 294 -3.36 -7.83 0.87
C PHE A 294 -2.27 -7.82 -0.21
N ASP A 295 -2.51 -7.08 -1.28
CA ASP A 295 -1.56 -6.91 -2.36
C ASP A 295 -0.67 -5.69 -2.13
N VAL A 296 0.56 -5.74 -2.64
CA VAL A 296 1.53 -4.64 -2.63
C VAL A 296 1.86 -4.23 -4.06
N TYR A 297 1.69 -2.94 -4.34
CA TYR A 297 2.03 -2.30 -5.60
C TYR A 297 3.08 -1.21 -5.37
N ILE A 298 4.06 -1.14 -6.26
CA ILE A 298 5.09 -0.10 -6.27
C ILE A 298 5.13 0.51 -7.67
N GLN A 299 4.97 1.84 -7.78
CA GLN A 299 4.86 2.55 -9.06
C GLN A 299 3.80 1.91 -9.99
N GLY A 300 2.64 1.59 -9.43
CA GLY A 300 1.53 0.94 -10.15
C GLY A 300 1.73 -0.54 -10.51
N ARG A 301 2.90 -1.13 -10.25
CA ARG A 301 3.18 -2.55 -10.55
C ARG A 301 2.91 -3.42 -9.34
N LEU A 302 2.16 -4.51 -9.52
CA LEU A 302 1.97 -5.54 -8.49
C LEU A 302 3.31 -6.24 -8.22
N VAL A 303 3.91 -5.99 -7.06
CA VAL A 303 5.20 -6.58 -6.65
C VAL A 303 5.05 -7.76 -5.70
N LYS A 304 3.91 -7.84 -4.98
CA LYS A 304 3.56 -8.97 -4.13
C LYS A 304 2.05 -9.12 -4.10
N LYS A 305 1.57 -10.25 -4.62
CA LYS A 305 0.16 -10.65 -4.53
C LYS A 305 -0.07 -11.45 -3.26
N ASP A 306 -1.24 -11.28 -2.65
CA ASP A 306 -1.73 -12.09 -1.52
C ASP A 306 -0.71 -12.16 -0.38
N LEU A 307 -0.10 -11.03 -0.02
CA LEU A 307 0.84 -10.96 1.10
C LEU A 307 0.11 -11.27 2.41
N ASN A 308 0.41 -12.44 2.99
CA ASN A 308 0.04 -12.77 4.36
C ASN A 308 1.17 -12.37 5.32
N ILE A 309 0.94 -11.36 6.15
CA ILE A 309 1.98 -10.87 7.07
C ILE A 309 2.39 -11.90 8.14
N LYS A 310 1.54 -12.89 8.47
CA LYS A 310 1.92 -14.01 9.37
C LYS A 310 2.90 -14.99 8.75
N GLU A 311 3.00 -15.04 7.43
CA GLU A 311 3.86 -16.00 6.70
C GLU A 311 5.21 -15.37 6.34
N ILE A 312 5.48 -14.12 6.75
CA ILE A 312 6.77 -13.49 6.53
C ILE A 312 7.79 -14.13 7.48
N PRO A 313 8.92 -14.69 6.97
CA PRO A 313 9.89 -15.39 7.81
C PRO A 313 10.47 -14.52 8.93
N GLU A 314 10.56 -15.08 10.13
CA GLU A 314 11.24 -14.50 11.27
C GLU A 314 12.74 -14.85 11.22
N LEU A 315 13.50 -14.15 10.37
CA LEU A 315 14.96 -14.31 10.32
C LEU A 315 15.62 -13.53 11.46
N GLN A 316 16.69 -14.09 12.02
CA GLN A 316 17.38 -13.65 13.25
C GLN A 316 17.81 -12.17 13.33
N ASN A 317 17.76 -11.36 12.25
CA ASN A 317 18.19 -9.94 12.25
C ASN A 317 17.46 -8.99 11.26
N GLU A 318 16.59 -9.48 10.37
CA GLU A 318 15.79 -8.65 9.44
C GLU A 318 14.31 -9.00 9.56
N VAL A 319 13.83 -9.00 10.80
CA VAL A 319 12.46 -9.41 11.15
C VAL A 319 11.45 -8.66 10.29
N ARG A 320 10.67 -9.42 9.51
CA ARG A 320 9.46 -8.99 8.81
C ARG A 320 9.59 -7.74 7.90
N LYS A 321 10.77 -7.57 7.28
CA LYS A 321 11.03 -6.54 6.25
C LYS A 321 10.95 -7.14 4.85
N LEU A 322 10.24 -6.48 3.94
CA LEU A 322 10.20 -6.85 2.53
C LEU A 322 10.84 -5.75 1.68
N LYS A 323 11.83 -6.12 0.87
CA LYS A 323 12.59 -5.20 0.01
C LYS A 323 12.14 -5.34 -1.44
N PHE A 324 11.75 -4.22 -2.04
CA PHE A 324 11.30 -4.14 -3.43
C PHE A 324 12.13 -3.10 -4.21
N PRO A 325 12.74 -3.47 -5.34
CA PRO A 325 13.40 -2.50 -6.20
C PRO A 325 12.38 -1.58 -6.87
N ALA A 326 12.65 -0.28 -6.86
CA ALA A 326 11.82 0.74 -7.51
C ALA A 326 12.67 1.62 -8.42
N LYS A 327 12.09 2.05 -9.54
CA LYS A 327 12.69 3.06 -10.41
C LYS A 327 11.85 4.33 -10.35
N ILE A 328 12.50 5.43 -9.98
CA ILE A 328 11.88 6.76 -9.93
C ILE A 328 12.33 7.51 -11.18
N ASN A 329 11.37 7.83 -12.04
CA ASN A 329 11.62 8.59 -13.28
C ASN A 329 11.32 10.09 -13.09
N GLU A 330 10.25 10.42 -12.36
CA GLU A 330 9.65 11.75 -12.30
C GLU A 330 9.51 12.26 -10.85
N GLY A 331 10.47 11.92 -10.00
CA GLY A 331 10.57 12.46 -8.64
C GLY A 331 9.54 11.97 -7.62
N SER A 332 8.55 11.16 -8.01
CA SER A 332 7.64 10.50 -7.09
C SER A 332 7.86 8.99 -7.00
N LEU A 333 7.56 8.46 -5.82
CA LEU A 333 7.38 7.05 -5.55
C LEU A 333 5.95 6.82 -5.06
N GLU A 334 5.23 5.89 -5.69
CA GLU A 334 3.93 5.44 -5.20
C GLU A 334 4.05 4.03 -4.61
N ILE A 335 3.54 3.86 -3.39
CA ILE A 335 3.43 2.59 -2.69
C ILE A 335 1.95 2.39 -2.37
N LYS A 336 1.32 1.35 -2.90
CA LYS A 336 -0.09 1.04 -2.63
C LYS A 336 -0.20 -0.35 -2.01
N LEU A 337 -0.83 -0.42 -0.86
CA LEU A 337 -1.28 -1.64 -0.24
C LEU A 337 -2.79 -1.74 -0.48
N LEU A 338 -3.27 -2.86 -1.02
CA LEU A 338 -4.66 -3.02 -1.43
C LEU A 338 -5.24 -4.32 -0.88
N TRP A 339 -6.31 -4.20 -0.13
CA TRP A 339 -7.08 -5.32 0.36
C TRP A 339 -8.19 -5.70 -0.62
N ALA A 340 -8.00 -6.85 -1.24
CA ALA A 340 -8.92 -7.45 -2.21
C ALA A 340 -10.17 -8.09 -1.55
N GLY A 341 -10.26 -8.11 -0.21
CA GLY A 341 -11.32 -8.83 0.51
C GLY A 341 -10.92 -10.23 0.98
N LYS A 342 -9.62 -10.58 0.87
CA LYS A 342 -9.07 -11.87 1.31
C LYS A 342 -8.63 -11.86 2.78
N GLY A 343 -8.53 -13.03 3.40
CA GLY A 343 -8.20 -13.17 4.82
C GLY A 343 -9.44 -13.35 5.71
N SER A 344 -9.28 -13.16 7.01
CA SER A 344 -10.25 -13.63 8.01
C SER A 344 -11.34 -12.60 8.33
N LEU A 345 -12.42 -12.57 7.56
CA LEU A 345 -13.50 -11.56 7.68
C LEU A 345 -14.29 -11.59 8.99
N TYR A 346 -14.53 -12.79 9.52
CA TYR A 346 -15.48 -13.02 10.62
C TYR A 346 -14.82 -13.39 11.95
N ASN A 347 -13.53 -13.69 11.96
CA ASN A 347 -12.82 -13.99 13.20
C ASN A 347 -12.38 -12.67 13.85
N PRO A 348 -12.81 -12.33 15.07
CA PRO A 348 -12.40 -11.09 15.70
C PRO A 348 -10.87 -11.02 15.89
N PRO A 349 -10.28 -9.82 15.75
CA PRO A 349 -10.95 -8.58 15.40
C PRO A 349 -11.24 -8.53 13.88
N GLY A 350 -12.50 -8.26 13.48
CA GLY A 350 -12.96 -8.21 12.08
C GLY A 350 -12.44 -7.00 11.28
N ILE A 351 -11.21 -6.57 11.57
CA ILE A 351 -10.51 -5.40 11.04
C ILE A 351 -9.44 -5.83 10.02
N ASN A 352 -9.89 -6.40 8.90
CA ASN A 352 -9.03 -6.73 7.77
C ASN A 352 -8.74 -5.53 6.88
N GLY A 353 -7.63 -5.61 6.17
CA GLY A 353 -7.10 -4.50 5.38
C GLY A 353 -5.58 -4.43 5.53
N PRO A 354 -4.90 -3.51 4.85
CA PRO A 354 -3.46 -3.37 4.97
C PRO A 354 -3.03 -2.84 6.34
N LEU A 355 -1.97 -3.42 6.89
CA LEU A 355 -1.27 -2.94 8.09
C LEU A 355 0.20 -2.75 7.72
N ILE A 356 0.82 -1.66 8.14
CA ILE A 356 2.25 -1.38 7.93
C ILE A 356 2.81 -0.58 9.10
N GLU A 357 4.06 -0.86 9.46
CA GLU A 357 4.73 -0.28 10.63
C GLU A 357 5.72 0.80 10.22
N ALA A 358 6.46 0.57 9.14
CA ALA A 358 7.37 1.57 8.60
C ALA A 358 7.65 1.40 7.11
N ILE A 359 8.13 2.48 6.52
CA ILE A 359 8.65 2.52 5.16
C ILE A 359 10.04 3.10 5.18
N SER A 360 10.99 2.43 4.52
CA SER A 360 12.33 2.97 4.26
C SER A 360 12.61 2.94 2.77
N VAL A 361 12.97 4.09 2.21
CA VAL A 361 13.31 4.25 0.80
C VAL A 361 14.74 4.73 0.74
N THR A 362 15.63 3.95 0.12
CA THR A 362 17.05 4.31 -0.01
C THR A 362 17.52 4.08 -1.44
N ARG A 363 18.52 4.84 -1.89
CA ARG A 363 19.10 4.59 -3.22
C ARG A 363 19.73 3.20 -3.28
N ALA A 364 19.43 2.49 -4.37
CA ALA A 364 20.11 1.25 -4.71
C ALA A 364 21.50 1.60 -5.27
N PHE A 365 22.49 1.72 -4.38
CA PHE A 365 23.88 1.62 -4.80
C PHE A 365 24.14 0.15 -5.12
N TYR A 366 23.92 -0.24 -6.37
CA TYR A 366 24.60 -1.42 -6.86
C TYR A 366 26.08 -1.05 -6.76
N VAL A 367 26.76 -1.54 -5.73
CA VAL A 367 28.16 -1.87 -5.92
C VAL A 367 28.10 -2.86 -7.06
N SER A 368 28.41 -2.41 -8.27
CA SER A 368 28.87 -3.35 -9.26
C SER A 368 30.05 -4.01 -8.58
N GLU A 369 29.86 -5.22 -8.04
CA GLU A 369 30.95 -6.18 -7.98
C GLU A 369 31.35 -6.37 -9.44
N VAL A 370 32.15 -5.42 -9.93
CA VAL A 370 33.11 -5.68 -10.97
C VAL A 370 34.12 -6.58 -10.27
N SER A 371 33.74 -7.84 -10.05
CA SER A 371 34.69 -8.92 -10.11
C SER A 371 35.13 -8.96 -11.57
N ARG A 372 36.00 -8.01 -11.94
CA ARG A 372 36.77 -8.11 -13.17
C ARG A 372 37.55 -9.39 -12.99
N LYS A 373 37.06 -10.49 -13.59
CA LYS A 373 37.86 -11.70 -13.75
C LYS A 373 39.14 -11.23 -14.43
N LEU A 374 40.24 -11.25 -13.70
CA LEU A 374 41.56 -10.88 -14.21
C LEU A 374 41.78 -11.61 -15.52
N HIS A 375 42.17 -10.89 -16.57
CA HIS A 375 42.41 -11.53 -17.85
C HIS A 375 43.59 -12.50 -17.71
N ARG A 376 43.63 -13.58 -18.49
CA ARG A 376 44.67 -14.62 -18.37
C ARG A 376 46.11 -14.07 -18.40
N TRP A 377 46.34 -12.93 -19.08
CA TRP A 377 47.64 -12.26 -19.13
C TRP A 377 47.97 -11.49 -17.85
N GLU A 378 46.96 -10.93 -17.16
CA GLU A 378 47.14 -10.27 -15.87
C GLU A 378 47.48 -11.29 -14.78
N ILE A 379 46.84 -12.46 -14.81
CA ILE A 379 47.19 -13.59 -13.95
C ILE A 379 48.62 -14.05 -14.23
N ALA A 380 49.02 -14.16 -15.51
CA ALA A 380 50.37 -14.54 -15.90
C ALA A 380 51.43 -13.52 -15.42
N LEU A 381 51.13 -12.22 -15.46
CA LEU A 381 52.05 -11.20 -14.93
C LEU A 381 52.21 -11.29 -13.42
N ILE A 382 51.11 -11.52 -12.69
CA ILE A 382 51.16 -11.67 -11.23
C ILE A 382 51.97 -12.91 -10.85
N THR A 383 51.77 -14.04 -11.53
CA THR A 383 52.54 -15.27 -11.25
C THR A 383 54.02 -15.11 -11.58
N ILE A 384 54.38 -14.46 -12.70
CA ILE A 384 55.77 -14.14 -13.03
C ILE A 384 56.39 -13.22 -11.97
N GLY A 385 55.65 -12.19 -11.52
CA GLY A 385 56.10 -11.29 -10.47
C GLY A 385 56.38 -12.01 -9.15
N CYS A 386 55.47 -12.90 -8.72
CA CYS A 386 55.67 -13.70 -7.51
C CYS A 386 56.89 -14.64 -7.62
N LEU A 387 57.09 -15.28 -8.78
CA LEU A 387 58.25 -16.14 -9.01
C LEU A 387 59.56 -15.36 -8.98
N LEU A 388 59.61 -14.18 -9.60
CA LEU A 388 60.79 -13.31 -9.55
C LEU A 388 61.09 -12.83 -8.14
N PHE A 389 60.06 -12.48 -7.36
CA PHE A 389 60.23 -12.07 -5.97
C PHE A 389 60.78 -13.21 -5.11
N LEU A 390 60.26 -14.43 -5.26
CA LEU A 390 60.77 -15.61 -4.56
C LEU A 390 62.22 -15.93 -4.96
N MET A 391 62.56 -15.81 -6.25
CA MET A 391 63.93 -15.97 -6.74
C MET A 391 64.89 -14.94 -6.14
N LEU A 392 64.47 -13.67 -6.06
CA LEU A 392 65.24 -12.60 -5.43
C LEU A 392 65.44 -12.85 -3.93
N LEU A 393 64.39 -13.30 -3.23
CA LEU A 393 64.50 -13.69 -1.82
C LEU A 393 65.45 -14.87 -1.62
N LEU A 394 65.41 -15.87 -2.50
CA LEU A 394 66.30 -17.03 -2.44
C LEU A 394 67.75 -16.61 -2.69
N ALA A 395 68.00 -15.78 -3.71
CA ALA A 395 69.31 -15.22 -4.02
C ALA A 395 69.85 -14.34 -2.87
N PHE A 396 68.99 -13.53 -2.26
CA PHE A 396 69.33 -12.74 -1.08
C PHE A 396 69.68 -13.65 0.11
N SER A 397 68.90 -14.70 0.35
CA SER A 397 69.11 -15.66 1.43
C SER A 397 70.41 -16.46 1.25
N LEU A 398 70.74 -16.85 0.01
CA LEU A 398 72.01 -17.46 -0.37
C LEU A 398 73.19 -16.50 -0.16
N ARG A 399 73.05 -15.23 -0.55
CA ARG A 399 74.07 -14.18 -0.36
C ARG A 399 74.32 -13.87 1.12
N MET A 400 73.28 -13.88 1.95
CA MET A 400 73.37 -13.71 3.39
C MET A 400 73.86 -14.98 4.13
N GLY A 401 74.07 -16.08 3.41
CA GLY A 401 74.58 -17.34 3.95
C GLY A 401 73.58 -18.08 4.85
N TRP A 402 72.28 -17.81 4.71
CA TRP A 402 71.21 -18.44 5.49
C TRP A 402 70.86 -19.83 4.97
N ILE A 403 71.12 -20.08 3.69
CA ILE A 403 70.90 -21.37 3.03
C ILE A 403 72.21 -21.72 2.33
N GLY A 404 72.88 -22.78 2.79
CA GLY A 404 74.21 -23.19 2.31
C GLY A 404 75.21 -23.28 3.45
N GLY A 405 75.43 -24.50 3.95
CA GLY A 405 76.23 -24.76 5.15
C GLY A 405 77.65 -24.20 5.06
N ARG A 406 78.05 -23.46 6.10
CA ARG A 406 79.45 -23.11 6.34
C ARG A 406 80.25 -24.40 6.52
N LYS A 407 81.16 -24.71 5.59
CA LYS A 407 82.25 -25.67 5.84
C LYS A 407 83.11 -25.11 6.97
N LEU A 408 83.07 -25.75 8.14
CA LEU A 408 84.03 -25.55 9.22
C LEU A 408 85.43 -25.88 8.69
N ARG A 409 86.31 -24.87 8.62
CA ARG A 409 87.75 -25.08 8.47
C ARG A 409 88.29 -25.63 9.80
N SER A 410 88.79 -26.85 9.80
CA SER A 410 89.72 -27.35 10.82
C SER A 410 91.15 -26.93 10.44
N GLY A 411 91.82 -26.14 11.27
CA GLY A 411 93.29 -26.08 11.40
C GLY A 411 93.58 -26.31 12.87
N HIS A 412 94.23 -27.42 13.23
CA HIS A 412 95.68 -27.55 13.46
C HIS A 412 96.17 -26.65 14.59
#